data_AF-X6MMW8-F1
#
_entry.id   AF-X6MMW8-F1
#
_cell.length_a   1.000
_cell.length_b   1.000
_cell.length_c   1.000
_cell.angle_alpha   90.00
_cell.angle_beta   90.00
_cell.angle_gamma   90.00
#
_symmetry.space_group_name_H-M   'P 1'
#
loop_
_entity.id
_entity.type
_entity.pdbx_description
1 polymer ?
#
loop_
_entity_poly.entity_id
_entity_poly.type
_entity_poly.pdbx_seq_one_letter_code
_entity_poly.pdbx_strand_id
1 'polypeptide(L)'
;MYCTSFLFIYLFIYYYYYMYMYVLFFFAKKKKKKKKKKKRVENQEESKQVKEELERNAEFSKELASFLKLLKSVTEHQQLIVKEFEISIENMESDLLRIRHEMTNVRQNTFAQIYDLHKHIEIADLLSLGQHRVSVVCAAIQQQQQQQQQNTCSVCTYHLFYHMYKRHHTLKIQRQLSSLQSQLRVVDVELYTRRLGEMIDLEIVMSDPKLKAFFSVFVQSFCQTAIDVDLFHRQIHASSINPNSPANVTASVEANMRNELSNFYGVGNILHTIDSQSSKTLDLKVKKTMHFINLLRNAVAFEQQQEEQLQERQDRDDDGDATANDQKKSHPPLKAKIENLALVALFVGRKLCSDLDMQKSVEETEKMLVCRLAEMRCQDIFRAIVDDVKIFHTPPHSIAQVNLFLLPYTFRFAIISFSSTTYNTQYCRRQKQYCSLFGGLISKKEEL
;
A
#
# COMPACT_ATOMS: atom_id res chain seq x y z
N MET A 1 -77.44 96.46 69.93
CA MET A 1 -76.60 95.29 70.32
C MET A 1 -76.38 94.25 69.22
N TYR A 2 -76.87 94.41 67.98
CA TYR A 2 -76.68 93.43 66.89
C TYR A 2 -75.53 93.73 65.91
N CYS A 3 -74.85 94.88 66.03
CA CYS A 3 -73.83 95.30 65.06
C CYS A 3 -72.43 94.73 65.34
N THR A 4 -72.12 94.41 66.61
CA THR A 4 -70.81 93.87 67.01
C THR A 4 -70.66 92.37 66.69
N SER A 5 -71.76 91.62 66.69
CA SER A 5 -71.76 90.18 66.40
C SER A 5 -71.51 89.88 64.92
N PHE A 6 -72.03 90.72 64.01
CA PHE A 6 -71.81 90.56 62.57
C PHE A 6 -70.35 90.81 62.17
N LEU A 7 -69.69 91.78 62.81
CA LEU A 7 -68.30 92.10 62.55
C LEU A 7 -67.37 90.95 62.96
N PHE A 8 -67.69 90.29 64.08
CA PHE A 8 -66.94 89.11 64.56
C PHE A 8 -67.09 87.91 63.62
N ILE A 9 -68.29 87.65 63.11
CA ILE A 9 -68.52 86.56 62.14
C ILE A 9 -67.79 86.84 60.83
N TYR A 10 -67.82 88.08 60.34
CA TYR A 10 -67.09 88.47 59.14
C TYR A 10 -65.56 88.34 59.30
N LEU A 11 -65.02 88.76 60.44
CA LEU A 11 -63.59 88.58 60.75
C LEU A 11 -63.21 87.11 60.86
N PHE A 12 -64.09 86.27 61.43
CA PHE A 12 -63.83 84.84 61.55
C PHE A 12 -63.85 84.14 60.19
N ILE A 13 -64.82 84.47 59.31
CA ILE A 13 -64.88 83.95 57.94
C ILE A 13 -63.66 84.42 57.14
N TYR A 14 -63.27 85.69 57.28
CA TYR A 14 -62.11 86.24 56.59
C TYR A 14 -60.82 85.57 57.06
N TYR A 15 -60.65 85.35 58.37
CA TYR A 15 -59.50 84.66 58.93
C TYR A 15 -59.45 83.19 58.51
N TYR A 16 -60.60 82.51 58.48
CA TYR A 16 -60.70 81.12 58.02
C TYR A 16 -60.36 81.00 56.53
N TYR A 17 -60.84 81.94 55.70
CA TYR A 17 -60.52 81.98 54.28
C TYR A 17 -59.02 82.26 54.04
N TYR A 18 -58.43 83.15 54.83
CA TYR A 18 -57.01 83.47 54.74
C TYR A 18 -56.14 82.26 55.13
N MET A 19 -56.48 81.56 56.23
CA MET A 19 -55.83 80.32 56.64
C MET A 19 -55.95 79.23 55.59
N TYR A 20 -57.13 79.05 55.00
CA TYR A 20 -57.37 78.05 53.95
C TYR A 20 -56.52 78.32 52.70
N MET A 21 -56.45 79.59 52.25
CA MET A 21 -55.61 79.99 51.13
C MET A 21 -54.11 79.81 51.42
N TYR A 22 -53.69 80.08 52.66
CA TYR A 22 -52.30 79.88 53.08
C TYR A 22 -51.89 78.39 53.06
N VAL A 23 -52.78 77.50 53.54
CA VAL A 23 -52.57 76.05 53.52
C VAL A 23 -52.50 75.53 52.08
N LEU A 24 -53.43 75.94 51.21
CA LEU A 24 -53.41 75.57 49.79
C LEU A 24 -52.13 76.03 49.08
N PHE A 25 -51.69 77.26 49.34
CA PHE A 25 -50.44 77.78 48.80
C PHE A 25 -49.22 76.99 49.27
N PHE A 26 -49.18 76.60 50.54
CA PHE A 26 -48.10 75.80 51.11
C PHE A 26 -48.05 74.39 50.49
N PHE A 27 -49.20 73.74 50.30
CA PHE A 27 -49.28 72.44 49.62
C PHE A 27 -48.91 72.51 48.14
N ALA A 28 -49.30 73.58 47.43
CA ALA A 28 -48.90 73.81 46.04
C ALA A 28 -47.38 74.01 45.91
N LYS A 29 -46.76 74.76 46.84
CA LYS A 29 -45.31 74.98 46.88
C LYS A 29 -44.55 73.68 47.18
N LYS A 30 -45.08 72.83 48.08
CA LYS A 30 -44.51 71.52 48.43
C LYS A 30 -44.62 70.52 47.26
N LYS A 31 -45.74 70.50 46.53
CA LYS A 31 -45.91 69.69 45.29
C LYS A 31 -44.96 70.14 44.17
N LYS A 32 -44.78 71.46 43.95
CA LYS A 32 -43.81 71.97 42.97
C LYS A 32 -42.36 71.59 43.32
N LYS A 33 -41.97 71.68 44.60
CA LYS A 33 -40.64 71.24 45.05
C LYS A 33 -40.41 69.72 44.88
N LYS A 34 -41.42 68.89 45.17
CA LYS A 34 -41.34 67.43 44.95
C LYS A 34 -41.23 67.07 43.47
N LYS A 35 -42.03 67.69 42.58
CA LYS A 35 -41.90 67.49 41.12
C LYS A 35 -40.53 67.92 40.59
N LYS A 36 -40.00 69.06 41.04
CA LYS A 36 -38.67 69.54 40.62
C LYS A 36 -37.52 68.66 41.12
N LYS A 37 -37.66 68.04 42.29
CA LYS A 37 -36.68 67.08 42.83
C LYS A 37 -36.76 65.73 42.09
N LYS A 38 -37.97 65.21 41.82
CA LYS A 38 -38.15 63.96 41.04
C LYS A 38 -37.59 64.08 39.62
N LYS A 39 -37.87 65.19 38.92
CA LYS A 39 -37.35 65.44 37.57
C LYS A 39 -35.82 65.61 37.51
N ARG A 40 -35.18 66.02 38.62
CA ARG A 40 -33.71 66.07 38.72
C ARG A 40 -33.09 64.69 38.97
N VAL A 41 -33.80 63.79 39.63
CA VAL A 41 -33.34 62.41 39.87
C VAL A 41 -33.49 61.58 38.60
N GLU A 42 -34.63 61.67 37.90
CA GLU A 42 -34.83 60.99 36.60
C GLU A 42 -33.79 61.43 35.55
N ASN A 43 -33.53 62.74 35.38
CA ASN A 43 -32.47 63.21 34.47
C ASN A 43 -31.06 62.75 34.89
N GLN A 44 -30.82 62.52 36.18
CA GLN A 44 -29.51 62.09 36.67
C GLN A 44 -29.32 60.58 36.54
N GLU A 45 -30.39 59.78 36.61
CA GLU A 45 -30.40 58.35 36.28
C GLU A 45 -30.28 58.12 34.77
N GLU A 46 -31.02 58.85 33.93
CA GLU A 46 -30.90 58.78 32.47
C GLU A 46 -29.47 59.14 32.02
N SER A 47 -28.88 60.19 32.61
CA SER A 47 -27.49 60.56 32.31
C SER A 47 -26.48 59.48 32.72
N LYS A 48 -26.76 58.70 33.77
CA LYS A 48 -25.88 57.59 34.19
C LYS A 48 -26.03 56.40 33.25
N GLN A 49 -27.26 56.03 32.91
CA GLN A 49 -27.52 54.95 31.94
C GLN A 49 -26.88 55.24 30.58
N VAL A 50 -27.03 56.45 30.05
CA VAL A 50 -26.41 56.85 28.78
C VAL A 50 -24.88 56.74 28.85
N LYS A 51 -24.27 57.09 30.00
CA LYS A 51 -22.82 56.99 30.17
C LYS A 51 -22.34 55.53 30.22
N GLU A 52 -23.07 54.66 30.92
CA GLU A 52 -22.79 53.21 30.98
C GLU A 52 -23.00 52.52 29.62
N GLU A 53 -23.99 52.94 28.83
CA GLU A 53 -24.15 52.48 27.45
C GLU A 53 -23.01 52.95 26.54
N LEU A 54 -22.53 54.18 26.73
CA LEU A 54 -21.39 54.70 25.96
C LEU A 54 -20.09 53.94 26.26
N GLU A 55 -19.86 53.60 27.54
CA GLU A 55 -18.71 52.79 27.96
C GLU A 55 -18.80 51.36 27.41
N ARG A 56 -19.97 50.72 27.46
CA ARG A 56 -20.19 49.40 26.84
C ARG A 56 -20.00 49.41 25.33
N ASN A 57 -20.47 50.45 24.64
CA ASN A 57 -20.27 50.59 23.20
C ASN A 57 -18.79 50.80 22.85
N ALA A 58 -18.04 51.52 23.69
CA ALA A 58 -16.60 51.70 23.52
C ALA A 58 -15.84 50.37 23.72
N GLU A 59 -16.23 49.58 24.71
CA GLU A 59 -15.66 48.26 24.97
C GLU A 59 -15.96 47.28 23.82
N PHE A 60 -17.21 47.22 23.36
CA PHE A 60 -17.61 46.43 22.19
C PHE A 60 -16.86 46.84 20.92
N SER A 61 -16.69 48.15 20.68
CA SER A 61 -15.91 48.64 19.54
C SER A 61 -14.44 48.19 19.59
N LYS A 62 -13.86 48.15 20.79
CA LYS A 62 -12.49 47.65 21.01
C LYS A 62 -12.39 46.14 20.78
N GLU A 63 -13.37 45.36 21.25
CA GLU A 63 -13.45 43.92 21.00
C GLU A 63 -13.61 43.62 19.51
N LEU A 64 -14.48 44.35 18.81
CA LEU A 64 -14.67 44.22 17.38
C LEU A 64 -13.40 44.55 16.59
N ALA A 65 -12.67 45.61 16.98
CA ALA A 65 -11.39 45.95 16.38
C ALA A 65 -10.33 44.85 16.61
N SER A 66 -10.29 44.26 17.80
CA SER A 66 -9.41 43.12 18.13
C SER A 66 -9.76 41.89 17.29
N PHE A 67 -11.05 41.57 17.17
CA PHE A 67 -11.56 40.49 16.35
C PHE A 67 -11.19 40.67 14.88
N LEU A 68 -11.40 41.86 14.31
CA LEU A 68 -11.03 42.15 12.92
C LEU A 68 -9.51 42.06 12.70
N LYS A 69 -8.70 42.41 13.70
CA LYS A 69 -7.23 42.24 13.64
C LYS A 69 -6.83 40.77 13.65
N LEU A 70 -7.47 39.94 14.48
CA LEU A 70 -7.26 38.49 14.49
C LEU A 70 -7.70 37.87 13.16
N LEU A 71 -8.87 38.26 12.64
CA LEU A 71 -9.39 37.79 11.36
C LEU A 71 -8.43 38.12 10.23
N LYS A 72 -7.90 39.35 10.20
CA LYS A 72 -6.85 39.75 9.24
C LYS A 72 -5.59 38.89 9.36
N SER A 73 -5.12 38.63 10.57
CA SER A 73 -3.93 37.78 10.80
C SER A 73 -4.15 36.34 10.34
N VAL A 74 -5.35 35.78 10.55
CA VAL A 74 -5.71 34.44 10.05
C VAL A 74 -5.73 34.42 8.53
N THR A 75 -6.31 35.44 7.89
CA THR A 75 -6.32 35.56 6.42
C THR A 75 -4.90 35.69 5.86
N GLU A 76 -4.02 36.46 6.48
CA GLU A 76 -2.61 36.58 6.08
C GLU A 76 -1.88 35.22 6.21
N HIS A 77 -2.14 34.47 7.28
CA HIS A 77 -1.57 33.14 7.45
C HIS A 77 -2.09 32.12 6.43
N GLN A 78 -3.39 32.16 6.12
CA GLN A 78 -3.98 31.34 5.06
C GLN A 78 -3.37 31.66 3.69
N GLN A 79 -3.12 32.93 3.38
CA GLN A 79 -2.42 33.32 2.14
C GLN A 79 -0.99 32.79 2.07
N LEU A 80 -0.27 32.75 3.19
CA LEU A 80 1.08 32.15 3.24
C LEU A 80 1.02 30.64 2.97
N ILE A 81 0.08 29.93 3.62
CA ILE A 81 -0.12 28.49 3.40
C ILE A 81 -0.46 28.18 1.93
N VAL A 82 -1.33 28.99 1.31
CA VAL A 82 -1.68 28.84 -0.11
C VAL A 82 -0.43 28.98 -0.99
N LYS A 83 0.42 29.98 -0.74
CA LYS A 83 1.68 30.15 -1.48
C LYS A 83 2.66 28.98 -1.29
N GLU A 84 2.76 28.44 -0.08
CA GLU A 84 3.58 27.24 0.18
C GLU A 84 3.07 26.03 -0.61
N PHE A 85 1.75 25.84 -0.69
CA PHE A 85 1.16 24.79 -1.50
C PHE A 85 1.36 25.03 -3.00
N GLU A 86 1.23 26.26 -3.49
CA GLU A 86 1.53 26.60 -4.89
C GLU A 86 2.97 26.22 -5.26
N ILE A 87 3.96 26.62 -4.45
CA ILE A 87 5.37 26.27 -4.66
C ILE A 87 5.58 24.75 -4.60
N SER A 88 4.92 24.05 -3.66
CA SER A 88 5.00 22.59 -3.56
C SER A 88 4.42 21.90 -4.79
N ILE A 89 3.35 22.42 -5.37
CA ILE A 89 2.73 21.89 -6.59
C ILE A 89 3.68 22.11 -7.78
N GLU A 90 4.22 23.32 -7.95
CA GLU A 90 5.18 23.63 -9.03
C GLU A 90 6.42 22.71 -8.98
N ASN A 91 6.96 22.47 -7.79
CA ASN A 91 8.09 21.55 -7.62
C ASN A 91 7.72 20.11 -8.02
N MET A 92 6.53 19.65 -7.64
CA MET A 92 6.04 18.31 -7.99
C MET A 92 5.79 18.16 -9.49
N GLU A 93 5.27 19.19 -10.15
CA GLU A 93 5.10 19.23 -11.61
C GLU A 93 6.45 19.17 -12.33
N SER A 94 7.45 19.90 -11.83
CA SER A 94 8.83 19.84 -12.33
C SER A 94 9.43 18.43 -12.21
N ASP A 95 9.26 17.78 -11.05
CA ASP A 95 9.73 16.40 -10.83
C ASP A 95 9.02 15.40 -11.75
N LEU A 96 7.71 15.55 -11.96
CA LEU A 96 6.95 14.71 -12.89
C LEU A 96 7.41 14.89 -14.34
N LEU A 97 7.76 16.11 -14.75
CA LEU A 97 8.35 16.38 -16.07
C LEU A 97 9.72 15.70 -16.20
N ARG A 98 10.57 15.75 -15.16
CA ARG A 98 11.86 15.06 -15.14
C ARG A 98 11.69 13.54 -15.28
N ILE A 99 10.81 12.94 -14.48
CA ILE A 99 10.52 11.50 -14.55
C ILE A 99 9.99 11.11 -15.93
N ARG A 100 9.11 11.92 -16.53
CA ARG A 100 8.60 11.66 -17.89
C ARG A 100 9.73 11.67 -18.93
N HIS A 101 10.66 12.61 -18.80
CA HIS A 101 11.83 12.67 -19.69
C HIS A 101 12.74 11.46 -19.50
N GLU A 102 13.09 11.10 -18.27
CA GLU A 102 13.91 9.91 -17.96
C GLU A 102 13.26 8.63 -18.47
N MET A 103 11.94 8.46 -18.28
CA MET A 103 11.21 7.30 -18.78
C MET A 103 11.19 7.24 -20.32
N THR A 104 11.17 8.39 -20.99
CA THR A 104 11.28 8.46 -22.45
C THR A 104 12.68 8.00 -22.90
N ASN A 105 13.73 8.37 -22.17
CA ASN A 105 15.10 7.93 -22.44
C ASN A 105 15.27 6.43 -22.21
N VAL A 106 14.75 5.89 -21.11
CA VAL A 106 14.72 4.43 -20.85
C VAL A 106 14.00 3.70 -21.97
N ARG A 107 12.85 4.22 -22.43
CA ARG A 107 12.10 3.63 -23.54
C ARG A 107 12.91 3.63 -24.84
N GLN A 108 13.56 4.74 -25.19
CA GLN A 108 14.40 4.82 -26.39
C GLN A 108 15.59 3.85 -26.32
N ASN A 109 16.27 3.77 -25.18
CA ASN A 109 17.38 2.85 -24.97
C ASN A 109 16.93 1.39 -25.06
N THR A 110 15.77 1.07 -24.49
CA THR A 110 15.19 -0.28 -24.56
C THR A 110 14.86 -0.66 -26.01
N PHE A 111 14.23 0.23 -26.77
CA PHE A 111 13.95 -0.02 -28.20
C PHE A 111 15.22 -0.14 -29.04
N ALA A 112 16.25 0.65 -28.76
CA ALA A 112 17.55 0.52 -29.42
C ALA A 112 18.17 -0.86 -29.14
N GLN A 113 18.16 -1.31 -27.88
CA GLN A 113 18.66 -2.65 -27.52
C GLN A 113 17.86 -3.77 -28.17
N ILE A 114 16.53 -3.67 -28.23
CA ILE A 114 15.68 -4.65 -28.93
C ILE A 114 16.04 -4.69 -30.42
N TYR A 115 16.24 -3.53 -31.05
CA TYR A 115 16.63 -3.45 -32.46
C TYR A 115 17.99 -4.10 -32.71
N ASP A 116 18.99 -3.81 -31.87
CA ASP A 116 20.30 -4.44 -31.95
C ASP A 116 20.21 -5.96 -31.76
N LEU A 117 19.36 -6.42 -30.83
CA LEU A 117 19.14 -7.85 -30.60
C LEU A 117 18.49 -8.52 -31.82
N HIS A 118 17.48 -7.89 -32.42
CA HIS A 118 16.87 -8.36 -33.66
C HIS A 118 17.88 -8.42 -34.81
N LYS A 119 18.72 -7.40 -34.95
CA LYS A 119 19.81 -7.38 -35.94
C LYS A 119 20.78 -8.53 -35.71
N HIS A 120 21.16 -8.83 -34.47
CA HIS A 120 22.01 -9.97 -34.15
C HIS A 120 21.34 -11.32 -34.46
N ILE A 121 20.03 -11.44 -34.23
CA ILE A 121 19.25 -12.62 -34.62
C ILE A 121 19.24 -12.76 -36.14
N GLU A 122 18.97 -11.69 -36.87
CA GLU A 122 18.94 -11.68 -38.34
C GLU A 122 20.31 -12.07 -38.93
N ILE A 123 21.41 -11.52 -38.40
CA ILE A 123 22.77 -11.91 -38.78
C ILE A 123 23.01 -13.39 -38.45
N ALA A 124 22.57 -13.89 -37.29
CA ALA A 124 22.71 -15.30 -36.92
C ALA A 124 21.90 -16.24 -37.83
N ASP A 125 20.73 -15.80 -38.29
CA ASP A 125 19.89 -16.53 -39.25
C ASP A 125 20.51 -16.52 -40.65
N LEU A 126 21.09 -15.39 -41.08
CA LEU A 126 21.83 -15.25 -42.35
C LEU A 126 23.15 -16.03 -42.36
N LEU A 127 23.85 -16.13 -41.24
CA LEU A 127 25.12 -16.85 -41.08
C LEU A 127 24.99 -18.38 -41.03
N SER A 128 23.87 -18.95 -41.48
CA SER A 128 23.79 -20.39 -41.81
C SER A 128 24.04 -21.35 -40.62
N LEU A 129 23.46 -21.07 -39.45
CA LEU A 129 23.17 -22.12 -38.47
C LEU A 129 21.75 -22.73 -38.65
N GLY A 130 20.87 -22.04 -39.40
CA GLY A 130 19.50 -22.48 -39.71
C GLY A 130 19.40 -23.48 -40.87
N GLN A 131 20.09 -23.23 -42.00
CA GLN A 131 19.93 -24.04 -43.22
C GLN A 131 20.49 -25.48 -43.08
N HIS A 132 21.58 -25.69 -42.34
CA HIS A 132 22.09 -27.05 -42.11
C HIS A 132 21.23 -27.86 -41.14
N ARG A 133 20.39 -27.23 -40.32
CA ARG A 133 19.58 -27.92 -39.30
C ARG A 133 18.19 -28.31 -39.79
N VAL A 134 17.59 -27.51 -40.67
CA VAL A 134 16.32 -27.89 -41.34
C VAL A 134 16.56 -29.07 -42.29
N SER A 135 17.73 -29.16 -42.93
CA SER A 135 18.10 -30.30 -43.77
C SER A 135 18.20 -31.63 -42.99
N VAL A 136 18.82 -31.61 -41.79
CA VAL A 136 18.96 -32.83 -40.95
C VAL A 136 17.62 -33.26 -40.33
N VAL A 137 16.77 -32.31 -39.92
CA VAL A 137 15.43 -32.63 -39.38
C VAL A 137 14.46 -33.04 -40.49
N CYS A 138 14.48 -32.40 -41.66
CA CYS A 138 13.70 -32.87 -42.82
C CYS A 138 14.16 -34.25 -43.29
N ALA A 139 15.47 -34.54 -43.30
CA ALA A 139 15.98 -35.86 -43.64
C ALA A 139 15.55 -36.94 -42.63
N ALA A 140 15.54 -36.61 -41.33
CA ALA A 140 15.04 -37.51 -40.28
C ALA A 140 13.51 -37.74 -40.37
N ILE A 141 12.74 -36.70 -40.73
CA ILE A 141 11.28 -36.79 -40.95
C ILE A 141 10.95 -37.63 -42.19
N GLN A 142 11.72 -37.48 -43.28
CA GLN A 142 11.53 -38.30 -44.48
C GLN A 142 11.85 -39.79 -44.24
N GLN A 143 12.87 -40.09 -43.42
CA GLN A 143 13.17 -41.48 -43.02
C GLN A 143 12.09 -42.07 -42.09
N GLN A 144 11.50 -41.27 -41.19
CA GLN A 144 10.42 -41.76 -40.33
C GLN A 144 9.08 -41.93 -41.06
N GLN A 145 8.76 -41.06 -42.05
CA GLN A 145 7.56 -41.23 -42.87
C GLN A 145 7.62 -42.47 -43.77
N GLN A 146 8.81 -42.88 -44.22
CA GLN A 146 8.96 -44.17 -44.92
C GLN A 146 8.82 -45.38 -43.99
N GLN A 147 9.01 -45.22 -42.68
CA GLN A 147 8.83 -46.32 -41.71
C GLN A 147 7.43 -46.36 -41.06
N GLN A 148 6.62 -45.31 -41.16
CA GLN A 148 5.29 -45.25 -40.52
C GLN A 148 4.11 -45.26 -41.51
N GLN A 149 4.19 -46.09 -42.56
CA GLN A 149 3.01 -46.40 -43.39
C GLN A 149 2.06 -47.44 -42.77
N GLN A 150 2.25 -47.84 -41.51
CA GLN A 150 1.31 -48.72 -40.82
C GLN A 150 0.95 -48.16 -39.44
N ASN A 151 -0.27 -47.59 -39.40
CA ASN A 151 -1.15 -47.44 -38.24
C ASN A 151 -0.57 -46.77 -37.00
N THR A 152 -0.88 -45.48 -36.80
CA THR A 152 -1.53 -44.97 -35.58
C THR A 152 -1.82 -43.47 -35.62
N CYS A 153 -2.84 -43.12 -34.84
CA CYS A 153 -3.52 -41.83 -34.61
C CYS A 153 -2.68 -40.53 -34.75
N SER A 154 -3.11 -39.68 -35.70
CA SER A 154 -2.56 -38.37 -36.06
C SER A 154 -2.68 -37.26 -34.98
N VAL A 155 -3.52 -37.44 -33.96
CA VAL A 155 -3.81 -36.35 -33.00
C VAL A 155 -2.87 -36.35 -31.78
N CYS A 156 -2.30 -37.51 -31.41
CA CYS A 156 -1.33 -37.59 -30.29
C CYS A 156 0.07 -37.07 -30.66
N THR A 157 0.44 -37.10 -31.94
CA THR A 157 1.76 -36.66 -32.39
C THR A 157 1.91 -35.15 -32.26
N TYR A 158 0.93 -34.33 -32.64
CA TYR A 158 1.02 -32.87 -32.55
C TYR A 158 1.24 -32.35 -31.12
N HIS A 159 0.56 -32.93 -30.12
CA HIS A 159 0.74 -32.53 -28.71
C HIS A 159 2.12 -32.94 -28.18
N LEU A 160 2.61 -34.13 -28.56
CA LEU A 160 3.96 -34.58 -28.23
C LEU A 160 5.03 -33.70 -28.91
N PHE A 161 4.80 -33.30 -30.15
CA PHE A 161 5.67 -32.39 -30.90
C PHE A 161 5.69 -30.99 -30.29
N TYR A 162 4.55 -30.42 -29.86
CA TYR A 162 4.53 -29.13 -29.18
C TYR A 162 5.30 -29.17 -27.86
N HIS A 163 5.14 -30.23 -27.06
CA HIS A 163 5.91 -30.40 -25.82
C HIS A 163 7.40 -30.63 -26.07
N MET A 164 7.79 -31.40 -27.08
CA MET A 164 9.18 -31.56 -27.48
C MET A 164 9.78 -30.25 -27.98
N TYR A 165 9.05 -29.49 -28.80
CA TYR A 165 9.49 -28.21 -29.33
C TYR A 165 9.64 -27.17 -28.21
N LYS A 166 8.68 -27.09 -27.28
CA LYS A 166 8.76 -26.25 -26.08
C LYS A 166 9.96 -26.64 -25.22
N ARG A 167 10.16 -27.94 -24.93
CA ARG A 167 11.29 -28.44 -24.14
C ARG A 167 12.64 -28.18 -24.83
N HIS A 168 12.70 -28.32 -26.15
CA HIS A 168 13.89 -28.04 -26.93
C HIS A 168 14.22 -26.54 -26.96
N HIS A 169 13.22 -25.67 -27.11
CA HIS A 169 13.40 -24.21 -27.01
C HIS A 169 13.86 -23.79 -25.62
N THR A 170 13.21 -24.29 -24.56
CA THR A 170 13.63 -24.04 -23.18
C THR A 170 15.06 -24.50 -22.93
N LEU A 171 15.44 -25.71 -23.37
CA LEU A 171 16.82 -26.22 -23.26
C LEU A 171 17.83 -25.41 -24.07
N LYS A 172 17.43 -24.87 -25.23
CA LYS A 172 18.29 -24.05 -26.09
C LYS A 172 18.54 -22.68 -25.47
N ILE A 173 17.50 -22.03 -24.94
CA ILE A 173 17.59 -20.78 -24.17
C ILE A 173 18.47 -21.01 -22.93
N GLN A 174 18.26 -22.11 -22.21
CA GLN A 174 19.05 -22.48 -21.04
C GLN A 174 20.54 -22.66 -21.40
N ARG A 175 20.87 -23.32 -22.51
CA ARG A 175 22.27 -23.48 -22.96
C ARG A 175 22.91 -22.16 -23.41
N GLN A 176 22.16 -21.30 -24.09
CA GLN A 176 22.64 -19.98 -24.50
C GLN A 176 22.88 -19.09 -23.27
N LEU A 177 21.99 -19.12 -22.29
CA LEU A 177 22.17 -18.45 -20.99
C LEU A 177 23.38 -19.00 -20.23
N SER A 178 23.58 -20.32 -20.16
CA SER A 178 24.76 -20.92 -19.53
C SER A 178 26.07 -20.57 -20.25
N SER A 179 26.04 -20.43 -21.58
CA SER A 179 27.22 -19.99 -22.35
C SER A 179 27.54 -18.51 -22.10
N LEU A 180 26.53 -17.64 -22.10
CA LEU A 180 26.67 -16.23 -21.73
C LEU A 180 27.17 -16.08 -20.28
N GLN A 181 26.66 -16.90 -19.36
CA GLN A 181 27.09 -16.96 -17.96
C GLN A 181 28.58 -17.28 -17.82
N SER A 182 29.07 -18.26 -18.59
CA SER A 182 30.49 -18.62 -18.58
C SER A 182 31.41 -17.50 -19.09
N GLN A 183 30.89 -16.64 -19.97
CA GLN A 183 31.62 -15.51 -20.56
C GLN A 183 31.52 -14.23 -19.71
N LEU A 184 30.41 -14.03 -19.00
CA LEU A 184 30.16 -12.83 -18.20
C LEU A 184 30.62 -12.95 -16.74
N ARG A 185 30.88 -14.17 -16.20
CA ARG A 185 31.35 -14.51 -14.83
C ARG A 185 30.62 -13.87 -13.62
N VAL A 186 29.85 -12.81 -13.80
CA VAL A 186 29.29 -11.94 -12.76
C VAL A 186 27.76 -11.88 -12.83
N VAL A 187 27.13 -12.37 -13.91
CA VAL A 187 25.67 -12.32 -14.05
C VAL A 187 25.03 -13.53 -13.36
N ASP A 188 24.28 -13.28 -12.29
CA ASP A 188 23.43 -14.26 -11.63
C ASP A 188 22.27 -14.67 -12.54
N VAL A 189 22.46 -15.79 -13.24
CA VAL A 189 21.46 -16.36 -14.17
C VAL A 189 20.19 -16.79 -13.47
N GLU A 190 20.24 -17.13 -12.18
CA GLU A 190 19.05 -17.54 -11.44
C GLU A 190 18.12 -16.33 -11.23
N LEU A 191 18.70 -15.19 -10.86
CA LEU A 191 17.97 -13.92 -10.72
C LEU A 191 17.41 -13.44 -12.07
N TYR A 192 18.18 -13.58 -13.15
CA TYR A 192 17.72 -13.28 -14.50
C TYR A 192 16.57 -14.20 -14.95
N THR A 193 16.70 -15.50 -14.73
CA THR A 193 15.67 -16.49 -15.09
C THR A 193 14.38 -16.26 -14.29
N ARG A 194 14.50 -15.89 -13.01
CA ARG A 194 13.37 -15.45 -12.19
C ARG A 194 12.71 -14.21 -12.79
N ARG A 195 13.46 -13.12 -13.02
CA ARG A 195 12.93 -11.89 -13.64
C ARG A 195 12.28 -12.15 -15.00
N LEU A 196 12.82 -13.05 -15.80
CA LEU A 196 12.22 -13.44 -17.08
C LEU A 196 10.88 -14.16 -16.88
N GLY A 197 10.79 -15.11 -15.94
CA GLY A 197 9.51 -15.75 -15.59
C GLY A 197 8.48 -14.73 -15.11
N GLU A 198 8.91 -13.75 -14.33
CA GLU A 198 8.08 -12.65 -13.87
C GLU A 198 7.56 -11.74 -15.00
N MET A 199 8.41 -11.46 -15.99
CA MET A 199 8.04 -10.71 -17.19
C MET A 199 7.03 -11.48 -18.05
N ILE A 200 7.22 -12.79 -18.22
CA ILE A 200 6.29 -13.66 -18.95
C ILE A 200 4.92 -13.69 -18.24
N ASP A 201 4.91 -13.89 -16.91
CA ASP A 201 3.68 -13.86 -16.11
C ASP A 201 2.95 -12.52 -16.29
N LEU A 202 3.68 -11.40 -16.24
CA LEU A 202 3.12 -10.06 -16.48
C LEU A 202 2.60 -9.86 -17.90
N GLU A 203 3.31 -10.36 -18.90
CA GLU A 203 2.87 -10.30 -20.30
C GLU A 203 1.54 -11.03 -20.49
N ILE A 204 1.40 -12.22 -19.90
CA ILE A 204 0.14 -12.98 -19.91
C ILE A 204 -0.98 -12.15 -19.28
N VAL A 205 -0.76 -11.59 -18.08
CA VAL A 205 -1.75 -10.76 -17.40
C VAL A 205 -2.13 -9.52 -18.20
N MET A 206 -1.17 -8.88 -18.86
CA MET A 206 -1.40 -7.65 -19.62
C MET A 206 -1.99 -7.90 -21.01
N SER A 207 -1.86 -9.11 -21.55
CA SER A 207 -2.37 -9.51 -22.85
C SER A 207 -3.89 -9.75 -22.86
N ASP A 208 -4.45 -10.27 -21.76
CA ASP A 208 -5.90 -10.47 -21.62
C ASP A 208 -6.55 -9.28 -20.88
N PRO A 209 -7.52 -8.56 -21.49
CA PRO A 209 -8.22 -7.46 -20.85
C PRO A 209 -8.97 -7.86 -19.57
N LYS A 210 -9.44 -9.11 -19.43
CA LYS A 210 -10.10 -9.57 -18.20
C LYS A 210 -9.10 -9.77 -17.07
N LEU A 211 -8.00 -10.50 -17.32
CA LEU A 211 -6.93 -10.69 -16.32
C LEU A 211 -6.31 -9.36 -15.91
N LYS A 212 -6.12 -8.43 -16.85
CA LYS A 212 -5.64 -7.07 -16.57
C LYS A 212 -6.58 -6.30 -15.65
N ALA A 213 -7.88 -6.35 -15.92
CA ALA A 213 -8.90 -5.70 -15.09
C ALA A 213 -8.93 -6.31 -13.68
N PHE A 214 -8.92 -7.65 -13.59
CA PHE A 214 -8.86 -8.37 -12.33
C PHE A 214 -7.62 -7.97 -11.51
N PHE A 215 -6.44 -8.03 -12.12
CA PHE A 215 -5.16 -7.70 -11.48
C PHE A 215 -5.15 -6.27 -10.93
N SER A 216 -5.57 -5.30 -11.74
CA SER A 216 -5.60 -3.88 -11.34
C SER A 216 -6.50 -3.65 -10.13
N VAL A 217 -7.73 -4.19 -10.17
CA VAL A 217 -8.71 -4.01 -9.08
C VAL A 217 -8.28 -4.75 -7.83
N PHE A 218 -7.70 -5.94 -7.97
CA PHE A 218 -7.17 -6.71 -6.84
C PHE A 218 -6.07 -5.92 -6.11
N VAL A 219 -5.05 -5.45 -6.84
CA VAL A 219 -3.92 -4.72 -6.25
C VAL A 219 -4.40 -3.43 -5.59
N GLN A 220 -5.29 -2.69 -6.26
CA GLN A 220 -5.88 -1.47 -5.70
C GLN A 220 -6.64 -1.76 -4.41
N SER A 221 -7.51 -2.78 -4.40
CA SER A 221 -8.32 -3.15 -3.24
C SER A 221 -7.44 -3.60 -2.06
N PHE A 222 -6.39 -4.36 -2.33
CA PHE A 222 -5.45 -4.82 -1.32
C PHE A 222 -4.69 -3.65 -0.68
N CYS A 223 -4.11 -2.78 -1.50
CA CYS A 223 -3.37 -1.61 -1.03
C CYS A 223 -4.28 -0.65 -0.25
N GLN A 224 -5.48 -0.37 -0.77
CA GLN A 224 -6.45 0.48 -0.09
C GLN A 224 -6.82 -0.08 1.28
N THR A 225 -7.07 -1.39 1.38
CA THR A 225 -7.38 -2.04 2.66
C THR A 225 -6.23 -1.95 3.64
N ALA A 226 -4.99 -2.18 3.19
CA ALA A 226 -3.82 -2.06 4.06
C ALA A 226 -3.63 -0.63 4.58
N ILE A 227 -3.85 0.38 3.73
CA ILE A 227 -3.77 1.80 4.11
C ILE A 227 -4.88 2.16 5.10
N ASP A 228 -6.12 1.78 4.80
CA ASP A 228 -7.28 2.09 5.64
C ASP A 228 -7.11 1.47 7.04
N VAL A 229 -6.60 0.24 7.14
CA VAL A 229 -6.29 -0.42 8.42
C VAL A 229 -5.19 0.30 9.19
N ASP A 230 -4.11 0.71 8.51
CA ASP A 230 -3.01 1.44 9.16
C ASP A 230 -3.48 2.81 9.68
N LEU A 231 -4.30 3.54 8.90
CA LEU A 231 -4.91 4.80 9.31
C LEU A 231 -5.86 4.59 10.50
N PHE A 232 -6.75 3.61 10.41
CA PHE A 232 -7.69 3.25 11.48
C PHE A 232 -6.94 2.92 12.78
N HIS A 233 -5.90 2.10 12.70
CA HIS A 233 -5.07 1.71 13.83
C HIS A 233 -4.33 2.92 14.44
N ARG A 234 -3.75 3.81 13.63
CA ARG A 234 -3.07 5.03 14.13
C ARG A 234 -4.03 5.94 14.87
N GLN A 235 -5.25 6.12 14.37
CA GLN A 235 -6.23 7.01 14.99
C GLN A 235 -6.74 6.47 16.34
N ILE A 236 -7.01 5.16 16.43
CA ILE A 236 -7.37 4.52 17.71
C ILE A 236 -6.25 4.66 18.75
N HIS A 237 -5.00 4.52 18.34
CA HIS A 237 -3.89 4.66 19.28
C HIS A 237 -3.62 6.12 19.66
N ALA A 238 -3.78 7.07 18.73
CA ALA A 238 -3.58 8.50 19.00
C ALA A 238 -4.59 9.05 20.03
N SER A 239 -5.85 8.59 20.02
CA SER A 239 -6.85 9.00 21.01
C SER A 239 -6.52 8.49 22.43
N SER A 240 -5.87 7.33 22.55
CA SER A 240 -5.52 6.72 23.84
C SER A 240 -4.38 7.41 24.61
N ILE A 241 -3.56 8.25 23.95
CA ILE A 241 -2.29 8.76 24.52
C ILE A 241 -2.46 10.07 25.32
N ASN A 242 -3.66 10.65 25.39
CA ASN A 242 -3.86 11.92 26.10
C ASN A 242 -4.56 11.73 27.47
N PRO A 243 -3.82 11.43 28.56
CA PRO A 243 -4.40 11.08 29.87
C PRO A 243 -5.12 12.25 30.58
N ASN A 244 -5.00 13.47 30.06
CA ASN A 244 -5.54 14.68 30.70
C ASN A 244 -6.89 15.14 30.12
N SER A 245 -7.48 14.41 29.17
CA SER A 245 -8.75 14.79 28.55
C SER A 245 -9.94 14.28 29.39
N PRO A 246 -11.00 15.09 29.61
CA PRO A 246 -12.17 14.69 30.39
C PRO A 246 -12.88 13.48 29.75
N ALA A 247 -13.00 12.39 30.53
CA ALA A 247 -13.48 11.07 30.09
C ALA A 247 -14.82 11.03 29.35
N ASN A 248 -15.69 12.03 29.56
CA ASN A 248 -17.01 12.08 28.93
C ASN A 248 -16.99 12.72 27.52
N VAL A 249 -16.00 13.55 27.20
CA VAL A 249 -15.88 14.16 25.85
C VAL A 249 -15.14 13.22 24.90
N THR A 250 -14.17 12.45 25.41
CA THR A 250 -13.41 11.48 24.62
C THR A 250 -14.27 10.33 24.10
N ALA A 251 -15.18 9.77 24.91
CA ALA A 251 -16.00 8.63 24.48
C ALA A 251 -16.93 8.97 23.28
N SER A 252 -17.50 10.18 23.25
CA SER A 252 -18.36 10.66 22.15
C SER A 252 -17.55 10.88 20.86
N VAL A 253 -16.38 11.52 20.99
CA VAL A 253 -15.50 11.81 19.86
C VAL A 253 -14.89 10.52 19.29
N GLU A 254 -14.54 9.55 20.13
CA GLU A 254 -14.07 8.23 19.71
C GLU A 254 -15.14 7.42 19.00
N ALA A 255 -16.39 7.48 19.47
CA ALA A 255 -17.52 6.81 18.79
C ALA A 255 -17.78 7.40 17.39
N ASN A 256 -17.73 8.73 17.27
CA ASN A 256 -17.89 9.39 15.98
C ASN A 256 -16.74 9.08 15.01
N MET A 257 -15.48 9.12 15.48
CA MET A 257 -14.33 8.76 14.65
C MET A 257 -14.37 7.28 14.22
N ARG A 258 -14.75 6.36 15.10
CA ARG A 258 -14.91 4.94 14.73
C ARG A 258 -15.97 4.74 13.64
N ASN A 259 -17.08 5.47 13.72
CA ASN A 259 -18.12 5.42 12.70
C ASN A 259 -17.61 5.97 11.36
N GLU A 260 -16.95 7.12 11.34
CA GLU A 260 -16.39 7.69 10.11
C GLU A 260 -15.33 6.79 9.48
N LEU A 261 -14.44 6.21 10.28
CA LEU A 261 -13.38 5.31 9.81
C LEU A 261 -13.90 3.93 9.38
N SER A 262 -15.02 3.47 9.95
CA SER A 262 -15.69 2.25 9.49
C SER A 262 -16.25 2.38 8.07
N ASN A 263 -16.43 3.62 7.58
CA ASN A 263 -16.88 3.91 6.22
C ASN A 263 -15.72 3.94 5.21
N PHE A 264 -14.47 3.76 5.62
CA PHE A 264 -13.35 3.63 4.70
C PHE A 264 -13.53 2.39 3.83
N TYR A 265 -13.24 2.50 2.54
CA TYR A 265 -13.59 1.49 1.55
C TYR A 265 -13.08 0.10 1.92
N GLY A 266 -11.80 -0.05 2.30
CA GLY A 266 -11.22 -1.34 2.65
C GLY A 266 -11.70 -1.87 4.00
N VAL A 267 -11.95 -0.99 4.97
CA VAL A 267 -12.47 -1.41 6.29
C VAL A 267 -13.94 -1.84 6.17
N GLY A 268 -14.77 -1.03 5.51
CA GLY A 268 -16.19 -1.27 5.33
C GLY A 268 -16.48 -2.42 4.36
N ASN A 269 -15.88 -2.42 3.16
CA ASN A 269 -16.24 -3.39 2.14
C ASN A 269 -15.52 -4.74 2.28
N ILE A 270 -14.33 -4.76 2.88
CA ILE A 270 -13.53 -5.99 3.01
C ILE A 270 -13.52 -6.50 4.46
N LEU A 271 -13.16 -5.70 5.46
CA LEU A 271 -13.03 -6.20 6.84
C LEU A 271 -14.36 -6.39 7.57
N HIS A 272 -15.31 -5.47 7.38
CA HIS A 272 -16.61 -5.54 8.02
C HIS A 272 -17.46 -6.71 7.49
N THR A 273 -17.31 -7.04 6.21
CA THR A 273 -18.01 -8.14 5.53
C THR A 273 -17.44 -9.53 5.84
N ILE A 274 -16.33 -9.63 6.57
CA ILE A 274 -15.77 -10.92 7.00
C ILE A 274 -16.51 -11.41 8.25
N ASP A 275 -17.38 -12.39 8.09
CA ASP A 275 -17.98 -13.10 9.22
C ASP A 275 -16.99 -14.10 9.81
N SER A 276 -16.29 -13.70 10.87
CA SER A 276 -15.29 -14.52 11.56
C SER A 276 -15.76 -14.88 12.97
N GLN A 277 -15.73 -16.16 13.30
CA GLN A 277 -15.97 -16.62 14.68
C GLN A 277 -14.78 -16.29 15.60
N SER A 278 -13.56 -16.28 15.06
CA SER A 278 -12.32 -16.03 15.79
C SER A 278 -12.14 -14.54 16.14
N SER A 279 -12.66 -13.64 15.28
CA SER A 279 -12.49 -12.20 15.38
C SER A 279 -13.83 -11.48 15.17
N LYS A 280 -14.73 -11.58 16.15
CA LYS A 280 -16.09 -11.02 16.05
C LYS A 280 -16.12 -9.49 15.98
N THR A 281 -15.20 -8.81 16.67
CA THR A 281 -15.17 -7.34 16.72
C THR A 281 -14.23 -6.77 15.66
N LEU A 282 -14.59 -5.63 15.08
CA LEU A 282 -13.78 -4.93 14.08
C LEU A 282 -12.38 -4.61 14.62
N ASP A 283 -12.28 -4.17 15.87
CA ASP A 283 -11.01 -3.86 16.54
C ASP A 283 -10.04 -5.05 16.54
N LEU A 284 -10.53 -6.27 16.76
CA LEU A 284 -9.69 -7.47 16.75
C LEU A 284 -9.22 -7.80 15.33
N LYS A 285 -10.10 -7.66 14.33
CA LYS A 285 -9.76 -7.86 12.91
C LYS A 285 -8.70 -6.86 12.44
N VAL A 286 -8.86 -5.59 12.80
CA VAL A 286 -7.88 -4.52 12.53
C VAL A 286 -6.56 -4.86 13.20
N LYS A 287 -6.56 -5.28 14.47
CA LYS A 287 -5.32 -5.63 15.19
C LYS A 287 -4.57 -6.80 14.53
N LYS A 288 -5.26 -7.86 14.13
CA LYS A 288 -4.65 -8.99 13.41
C LYS A 288 -4.10 -8.57 12.04
N THR A 289 -4.88 -7.80 11.30
CA THR A 289 -4.47 -7.29 9.99
C THR A 289 -3.25 -6.36 10.12
N MET A 290 -3.23 -5.50 11.14
CA MET A 290 -2.10 -4.63 11.44
C MET A 290 -0.84 -5.42 11.87
N HIS A 291 -1.03 -6.51 12.61
CA HIS A 291 0.07 -7.43 12.93
C HIS A 291 0.68 -8.03 11.65
N PHE A 292 -0.16 -8.49 10.73
CA PHE A 292 0.28 -8.97 9.41
C PHE A 292 1.01 -7.89 8.60
N ILE A 293 0.48 -6.66 8.56
CA ILE A 293 1.12 -5.51 7.89
C ILE A 293 2.52 -5.24 8.48
N ASN A 294 2.65 -5.28 9.80
CA ASN A 294 3.95 -5.07 10.47
C ASN A 294 4.93 -6.21 10.18
N LEU A 295 4.45 -7.47 10.13
CA LEU A 295 5.27 -8.60 9.72
C LEU A 295 5.80 -8.42 8.29
N LEU A 296 4.96 -7.99 7.36
CA LEU A 296 5.38 -7.70 5.99
C LEU A 296 6.40 -6.56 5.92
N ARG A 297 6.17 -5.45 6.64
CA ARG A 297 7.14 -4.33 6.71
C ARG A 297 8.49 -4.79 7.24
N ASN A 298 8.50 -5.61 8.28
CA ASN A 298 9.74 -6.15 8.85
C ASN A 298 10.44 -7.10 7.88
N ALA A 299 9.70 -7.93 7.16
CA ALA A 299 10.26 -8.82 6.15
C ALA A 299 10.91 -8.03 5.00
N VAL A 300 10.24 -6.99 4.50
CA VAL A 300 10.79 -6.10 3.46
C VAL A 300 12.03 -5.37 3.95
N ALA A 301 12.01 -4.82 5.17
CA ALA A 301 13.17 -4.14 5.74
C ALA A 301 14.37 -5.09 5.88
N PHE A 302 14.13 -6.34 6.26
CA PHE A 302 15.17 -7.37 6.35
C PHE A 302 15.78 -7.69 4.98
N GLU A 303 14.95 -7.81 3.94
CA GLU A 303 15.41 -8.08 2.57
C GLU A 303 16.26 -6.91 2.03
N GLN A 304 15.80 -5.66 2.22
CA GLN A 304 16.56 -4.47 1.83
C GLN A 304 17.92 -4.38 2.54
N GLN A 305 17.97 -4.69 3.84
CA GLN A 305 19.22 -4.74 4.58
C GLN A 305 20.17 -5.83 4.08
N GLN A 306 19.64 -6.97 3.62
CA GLN A 306 20.44 -8.05 3.08
C GLN A 306 21.06 -7.66 1.73
N GLU A 307 20.30 -6.99 0.86
CA GLU A 307 20.80 -6.48 -0.42
C GLU A 307 21.91 -5.43 -0.23
N GLU A 308 21.72 -4.47 0.68
CA GLU A 308 22.74 -3.47 1.01
C GLU A 308 24.05 -4.13 1.51
N GLN A 309 23.96 -5.15 2.37
CA GLN A 309 25.14 -5.88 2.86
C GLN A 309 25.85 -6.69 1.78
N LEU A 310 25.12 -7.21 0.79
CA LEU A 310 25.72 -7.92 -0.34
C LEU A 310 26.45 -6.96 -1.27
N GLN A 311 25.88 -5.78 -1.50
CA GLN A 311 26.48 -4.74 -2.33
C GLN A 311 27.75 -4.17 -1.68
N GLU A 312 27.73 -3.88 -0.37
CA GLU A 312 28.92 -3.45 0.37
C GLU A 312 30.07 -4.48 0.37
N ARG A 313 29.76 -5.78 0.25
CA ARG A 313 30.79 -6.83 0.14
C ARG A 313 31.41 -6.88 -1.25
N GLN A 314 30.63 -6.65 -2.30
CA GLN A 314 31.14 -6.62 -3.67
C GLN A 314 32.08 -5.44 -3.90
N ASP A 315 31.77 -4.26 -3.35
CA ASP A 315 32.61 -3.07 -3.50
C ASP A 315 33.93 -3.18 -2.73
N ARG A 316 33.99 -3.98 -1.64
CA ARG A 316 35.22 -4.20 -0.86
C ARG A 316 36.18 -5.21 -1.49
N ASP A 317 35.71 -6.09 -2.36
CA ASP A 317 36.56 -7.08 -3.03
C ASP A 317 37.31 -6.50 -4.24
N ASP A 318 36.95 -5.30 -4.72
CA ASP A 318 37.59 -4.62 -5.87
C ASP A 318 38.62 -3.55 -5.45
N ASP A 319 38.50 -2.98 -4.24
CA ASP A 319 39.47 -2.04 -3.67
C ASP A 319 40.41 -2.77 -2.68
N GLY A 320 41.43 -3.41 -3.25
CA GLY A 320 42.52 -4.05 -2.50
C GLY A 320 43.47 -3.04 -1.85
N ASP A 321 43.03 -2.29 -0.84
CA ASP A 321 43.96 -1.72 0.14
C ASP A 321 43.33 -1.61 1.54
N ALA A 322 43.95 -2.31 2.47
CA ALA A 322 43.44 -2.57 3.80
C ALA A 322 43.80 -1.41 4.75
N THR A 323 42.80 -0.63 5.15
CA THR A 323 42.86 0.08 6.44
C THR A 323 41.66 -0.29 7.29
N ALA A 324 41.87 -1.36 8.06
CA ALA A 324 41.02 -1.80 9.14
C ALA A 324 40.97 -0.70 10.22
N ASN A 325 39.90 0.09 10.24
CA ASN A 325 39.50 0.74 11.46
C ASN A 325 37.99 0.58 11.67
N ASP A 326 37.71 -0.38 12.55
CA ASP A 326 36.41 -0.75 13.10
C ASP A 326 35.71 0.46 13.72
N GLN A 327 34.78 1.05 12.97
CA GLN A 327 33.64 1.72 13.58
C GLN A 327 32.38 1.02 13.10
N LYS A 328 31.92 0.08 13.94
CA LYS A 328 30.55 -0.48 13.94
C LYS A 328 29.55 0.68 14.10
N LYS A 329 29.27 1.41 13.03
CA LYS A 329 28.11 2.29 12.96
C LYS A 329 26.89 1.37 12.97
N SER A 330 26.20 1.32 14.11
CA SER A 330 24.89 0.70 14.21
C SER A 330 23.97 1.46 13.25
N HIS A 331 23.76 0.92 12.05
CA HIS A 331 22.79 1.48 11.12
C HIS A 331 21.43 1.49 11.83
N PRO A 332 20.73 2.64 11.86
CA PRO A 332 19.41 2.70 12.46
C PRO A 332 18.48 1.70 11.75
N PRO A 333 17.55 1.07 12.48
CA PRO A 333 16.63 0.11 11.88
C PRO A 333 15.86 0.77 10.73
N LEU A 334 16.07 0.27 9.51
CA LEU A 334 15.36 0.71 8.32
C LEU A 334 13.87 0.49 8.53
N LYS A 335 13.11 1.59 8.60
CA LYS A 335 11.67 1.53 8.75
C LYS A 335 11.06 1.47 7.36
N ALA A 336 10.75 0.26 6.88
CA ALA A 336 10.05 0.08 5.61
C ALA A 336 8.73 0.88 5.64
N LYS A 337 8.53 1.70 4.60
CA LYS A 337 7.30 2.49 4.47
C LYS A 337 6.15 1.61 3.98
N ILE A 338 4.91 2.05 4.17
CA ILE A 338 3.72 1.26 3.79
C ILE A 338 3.63 1.03 2.28
N GLU A 339 4.20 1.95 1.51
CA GLU A 339 4.30 1.93 0.06
C GLU A 339 5.03 0.68 -0.44
N ASN A 340 5.95 0.13 0.35
CA ASN A 340 6.65 -1.10 -0.02
C ASN A 340 5.73 -2.34 0.00
N LEU A 341 4.56 -2.26 0.65
CA LEU A 341 3.55 -3.33 0.60
C LEU A 341 2.90 -3.43 -0.79
N ALA A 342 3.00 -2.38 -1.62
CA ALA A 342 2.53 -2.45 -3.00
C ALA A 342 3.27 -3.54 -3.79
N LEU A 343 4.56 -3.77 -3.50
CA LEU A 343 5.34 -4.84 -4.14
C LEU A 343 4.80 -6.22 -3.76
N VAL A 344 4.42 -6.42 -2.49
CA VAL A 344 3.79 -7.65 -2.03
C VAL A 344 2.42 -7.83 -2.70
N ALA A 345 1.62 -6.78 -2.77
CA ALA A 345 0.32 -6.81 -3.43
C ALA A 345 0.42 -7.17 -4.92
N LEU A 346 1.39 -6.56 -5.63
CA LEU A 346 1.69 -6.87 -7.03
C LEU A 346 2.12 -8.33 -7.21
N PHE A 347 2.98 -8.83 -6.32
CA PHE A 347 3.43 -10.22 -6.35
C PHE A 347 2.27 -11.20 -6.17
N VAL A 348 1.42 -10.96 -5.15
CA VAL A 348 0.26 -11.81 -4.86
C VAL A 348 -0.74 -11.74 -6.01
N GLY A 349 -1.06 -10.54 -6.51
CA GLY A 349 -1.96 -10.35 -7.64
C GLY A 349 -1.47 -11.09 -8.89
N ARG A 350 -0.17 -11.04 -9.18
CA ARG A 350 0.43 -11.74 -10.32
C ARG A 350 0.31 -13.26 -10.16
N LYS A 351 0.60 -13.78 -8.96
CA LYS A 351 0.49 -15.21 -8.67
C LYS A 351 -0.95 -15.71 -8.78
N LEU A 352 -1.93 -14.94 -8.31
CA LEU A 352 -3.34 -15.26 -8.52
C LEU A 352 -3.70 -15.28 -10.00
N CYS A 353 -3.23 -14.32 -10.80
CA CYS A 353 -3.53 -14.30 -12.23
C CYS A 353 -2.80 -15.38 -13.03
N SER A 354 -1.73 -15.96 -12.48
CA SER A 354 -0.98 -17.05 -13.10
C SER A 354 -1.50 -18.43 -12.69
N ASP A 355 -2.38 -18.49 -11.70
CA ASP A 355 -3.00 -19.72 -11.24
C ASP A 355 -4.08 -20.18 -12.22
N LEU A 356 -4.03 -21.45 -12.64
CA LEU A 356 -4.90 -21.99 -13.69
C LEU A 356 -6.37 -21.98 -13.27
N ASP A 357 -6.66 -22.28 -12.01
CA ASP A 357 -8.04 -22.30 -11.50
C ASP A 357 -8.60 -20.88 -11.45
N MET A 358 -7.78 -19.89 -11.06
CA MET A 358 -8.17 -18.49 -11.10
C MET A 358 -8.35 -17.97 -12.52
N GLN A 359 -7.47 -18.31 -13.45
CA GLN A 359 -7.60 -17.93 -14.86
C GLN A 359 -8.93 -18.43 -15.43
N LYS A 360 -9.24 -19.71 -15.21
CA LYS A 360 -10.52 -20.30 -15.60
C LYS A 360 -11.70 -19.55 -14.96
N SER A 361 -11.61 -19.24 -13.67
CA SER A 361 -12.65 -18.46 -12.97
C SER A 361 -12.83 -17.07 -13.57
N VAL A 362 -11.76 -16.39 -13.99
CA VAL A 362 -11.83 -15.06 -14.63
C VAL A 362 -12.38 -15.15 -16.06
N GLU A 363 -11.99 -16.17 -16.82
CA GLU A 363 -12.48 -16.43 -18.17
C GLU A 363 -13.99 -16.69 -18.19
N GLU A 364 -14.49 -17.53 -17.27
CA GLU A 364 -15.91 -17.88 -17.10
C GLU A 364 -16.75 -16.70 -16.59
N THR A 365 -16.15 -15.76 -15.86
CA THR A 365 -16.85 -14.61 -15.29
C THR A 365 -17.18 -13.56 -16.37
N GLU A 366 -18.41 -13.05 -16.35
CA GLU A 366 -18.82 -11.96 -17.24
C GLU A 366 -17.94 -10.72 -17.03
N LYS A 367 -17.61 -9.99 -18.11
CA LYS A 367 -16.66 -8.87 -18.08
C LYS A 367 -17.00 -7.81 -17.03
N MET A 368 -18.29 -7.54 -16.79
CA MET A 368 -18.75 -6.55 -15.80
C MET A 368 -18.55 -7.02 -14.34
N LEU A 369 -18.43 -8.32 -14.11
CA LEU A 369 -18.31 -8.92 -12.77
C LEU A 369 -16.86 -9.25 -12.38
N VAL A 370 -15.90 -9.12 -13.31
CA VAL A 370 -14.47 -9.42 -13.06
C VAL A 370 -13.90 -8.55 -11.94
N CYS A 371 -14.27 -7.27 -11.87
CA CYS A 371 -13.84 -6.38 -10.78
C CYS A 371 -14.37 -6.87 -9.43
N ARG A 372 -15.63 -7.33 -9.38
CA ARG A 372 -16.23 -7.86 -8.16
C ARG A 372 -15.57 -9.17 -7.73
N LEU A 373 -15.20 -10.02 -8.68
CA LEU A 373 -14.42 -11.23 -8.41
C LEU A 373 -13.07 -10.88 -7.76
N ALA A 374 -12.37 -9.86 -8.27
CA ALA A 374 -11.12 -9.39 -7.69
C ALA A 374 -11.27 -8.91 -6.24
N GLU A 375 -12.32 -8.13 -5.95
CA GLU A 375 -12.65 -7.71 -4.59
C GLU A 375 -12.92 -8.91 -3.66
N MET A 376 -13.69 -9.90 -4.12
CA MET A 376 -13.96 -11.13 -3.35
C MET A 376 -12.68 -11.91 -3.04
N ARG A 377 -11.76 -12.03 -4.01
CA ARG A 377 -10.46 -12.70 -3.77
C ARG A 377 -9.57 -11.93 -2.82
N CYS A 378 -9.61 -10.59 -2.88
CA CYS A 378 -8.96 -9.76 -1.88
C CYS A 378 -9.54 -10.02 -0.49
N GLN A 379 -10.87 -10.08 -0.38
CA GLN A 379 -11.58 -10.41 0.86
C GLN A 379 -11.22 -11.79 1.39
N ASP A 380 -11.09 -12.81 0.54
CA ASP A 380 -10.68 -14.17 0.94
C ASP A 380 -9.30 -14.17 1.62
N ILE A 381 -8.35 -13.36 1.13
CA ILE A 381 -7.01 -13.24 1.72
C ILE A 381 -7.11 -12.59 3.10
N PHE A 382 -7.81 -11.47 3.24
CA PHE A 382 -7.99 -10.82 4.53
C PHE A 382 -8.80 -11.67 5.50
N ARG A 383 -9.77 -12.46 5.02
CA ARG A 383 -10.50 -13.45 5.83
C ARG A 383 -9.53 -14.48 6.39
N ALA A 384 -8.67 -15.06 5.56
CA ALA A 384 -7.68 -16.01 6.01
C ALA A 384 -6.69 -15.41 7.02
N ILE A 385 -6.27 -14.15 6.86
CA ILE A 385 -5.46 -13.42 7.85
C ILE A 385 -6.21 -13.26 9.17
N VAL A 386 -7.47 -12.84 9.12
CA VAL A 386 -8.31 -12.62 10.31
C VAL A 386 -8.60 -13.93 11.05
N ASP A 387 -8.78 -15.02 10.32
CA ASP A 387 -9.05 -16.35 10.88
C ASP A 387 -7.78 -17.12 11.27
N ASP A 388 -6.59 -16.55 11.05
CA ASP A 388 -5.30 -17.23 11.19
C ASP A 388 -5.22 -18.56 10.40
N VAL A 389 -5.97 -18.62 9.28
CA VAL A 389 -6.00 -19.77 8.38
C VAL A 389 -4.88 -19.62 7.35
N LYS A 390 -4.24 -20.73 7.01
CA LYS A 390 -3.24 -20.76 5.94
C LYS A 390 -3.91 -20.41 4.60
N ILE A 391 -3.59 -19.24 4.05
CA ILE A 391 -4.06 -18.75 2.74
C ILE A 391 -3.72 -19.75 1.62
N PHE A 392 -2.57 -20.41 1.73
CA PHE A 392 -2.11 -21.40 0.76
C PHE A 392 -2.20 -22.80 1.37
N HIS A 393 -2.97 -23.69 0.73
CA HIS A 393 -3.11 -25.10 1.12
C HIS A 393 -1.84 -25.90 0.80
N THR A 394 -1.17 -25.55 -0.29
CA THR A 394 0.23 -25.90 -0.50
C THR A 394 1.07 -24.99 0.39
N PRO A 395 2.00 -25.51 1.21
CA PRO A 395 2.98 -24.65 1.84
C PRO A 395 3.62 -23.85 0.70
N PRO A 396 3.64 -22.50 0.78
CA PRO A 396 4.34 -21.74 -0.24
C PRO A 396 5.72 -22.37 -0.35
N HIS A 397 6.18 -22.63 -1.57
CA HIS A 397 7.53 -23.15 -1.80
C HIS A 397 8.62 -22.15 -1.36
N SER A 398 8.31 -21.16 -0.51
CA SER A 398 8.92 -20.92 0.82
C SER A 398 9.43 -19.50 1.02
N ILE A 399 9.47 -19.07 2.29
CA ILE A 399 10.27 -17.95 2.83
C ILE A 399 11.79 -18.20 2.60
N ALA A 400 12.14 -19.38 2.11
CA ALA A 400 13.44 -19.93 1.83
C ALA A 400 13.68 -20.28 0.34
N GLN A 401 12.78 -19.96 -0.59
CA GLN A 401 13.13 -19.74 -2.00
C GLN A 401 13.53 -18.27 -2.20
N VAL A 402 13.60 -17.53 -1.08
CA VAL A 402 14.46 -16.37 -0.90
C VAL A 402 15.78 -16.72 -0.19
N ASN A 403 15.97 -17.84 0.57
CA ASN A 403 17.29 -18.11 1.21
C ASN A 403 17.71 -19.55 1.64
N LEU A 404 16.89 -20.62 1.57
CA LEU A 404 17.24 -21.94 2.16
C LEU A 404 17.05 -23.19 1.27
N PHE A 405 16.51 -23.11 0.05
CA PHE A 405 16.38 -24.32 -0.80
C PHE A 405 17.70 -24.81 -1.42
N LEU A 406 18.82 -24.10 -1.22
CA LEU A 406 20.14 -24.49 -1.73
C LEU A 406 21.13 -25.03 -0.68
N LEU A 407 20.85 -25.00 0.62
CA LEU A 407 21.86 -25.39 1.62
C LEU A 407 21.86 -26.87 2.08
N PRO A 408 20.79 -27.68 2.01
CA PRO A 408 20.90 -29.12 2.27
C PRO A 408 20.91 -30.02 1.01
N TYR A 409 20.51 -29.53 -0.17
CA TYR A 409 20.41 -30.40 -1.37
C TYR A 409 21.72 -30.56 -2.13
N THR A 410 22.63 -29.58 -2.07
CA THR A 410 23.99 -29.73 -2.63
C THR A 410 24.88 -30.61 -1.73
N PHE A 411 24.64 -30.66 -0.42
CA PHE A 411 25.39 -31.54 0.49
C PHE A 411 24.90 -33.00 0.47
N ARG A 412 23.58 -33.25 0.31
CA ARG A 412 23.07 -34.63 0.13
C ARG A 412 23.37 -35.20 -1.25
N PHE A 413 23.36 -34.41 -2.32
CA PHE A 413 23.79 -34.91 -3.64
C PHE A 413 25.30 -35.10 -3.73
N ALA A 414 26.13 -34.30 -3.06
CA ALA A 414 27.57 -34.55 -3.00
C ALA A 414 27.89 -35.86 -2.27
N ILE A 415 27.22 -36.18 -1.16
CA ILE A 415 27.44 -37.43 -0.41
C ILE A 415 26.85 -38.66 -1.16
N ILE A 416 25.69 -38.53 -1.81
CA ILE A 416 25.09 -39.63 -2.57
C ILE A 416 25.83 -39.86 -3.90
N SER A 417 26.39 -38.82 -4.52
CA SER A 417 27.22 -38.96 -5.73
C SER A 417 28.60 -39.54 -5.42
N PHE A 418 29.20 -39.22 -4.26
CA PHE A 418 30.45 -39.87 -3.83
C PHE A 418 30.24 -41.35 -3.46
N SER A 419 29.07 -41.70 -2.93
CA SER A 419 28.70 -43.08 -2.56
C SER A 419 28.29 -43.94 -3.77
N SER A 420 27.74 -43.32 -4.82
CA SER A 420 27.29 -44.05 -6.04
C SER A 420 28.43 -44.27 -7.03
N THR A 421 29.46 -43.42 -7.02
CA THR A 421 30.64 -43.58 -7.88
C THR A 421 31.53 -44.74 -7.42
N THR A 422 31.55 -45.04 -6.11
CA THR A 422 32.25 -46.21 -5.53
C THR A 422 31.49 -47.52 -5.74
N TYR A 423 30.15 -47.50 -5.79
CA TYR A 423 29.35 -48.69 -6.13
C TYR A 423 29.41 -49.05 -7.62
N ASN A 424 29.39 -48.07 -8.52
CA ASN A 424 29.49 -48.34 -9.98
C ASN A 424 30.89 -48.77 -10.44
N THR A 425 31.97 -48.37 -9.75
CA THR A 425 33.32 -48.91 -10.05
C THR A 425 33.50 -50.36 -9.57
N GLN A 426 32.81 -50.79 -8.50
CA GLN A 426 32.77 -52.22 -8.13
C GLN A 426 31.87 -53.06 -9.05
N TYR A 427 30.76 -52.52 -9.53
CA TYR A 427 29.87 -53.23 -10.46
C TYR A 427 30.52 -53.41 -11.85
N CYS A 428 31.21 -52.39 -12.37
CA CYS A 428 31.97 -52.48 -13.63
C CYS A 428 33.18 -53.43 -13.53
N ARG A 429 33.80 -53.59 -12.36
CA ARG A 429 34.88 -54.59 -12.15
C ARG A 429 34.35 -56.03 -12.10
N ARG A 430 33.17 -56.26 -11.52
CA ARG A 430 32.54 -57.60 -11.54
C ARG A 430 31.98 -57.96 -12.92
N GLN A 431 31.42 -57.01 -13.66
CA GLN A 431 30.89 -57.30 -15.01
C GLN A 431 31.99 -57.61 -16.03
N LYS A 432 33.20 -57.02 -15.90
CA LYS A 432 34.38 -57.41 -16.68
C LYS A 432 34.89 -58.81 -16.35
N GLN A 433 34.75 -59.30 -15.11
CA GLN A 433 35.10 -60.69 -14.75
C GLN A 433 34.09 -61.71 -15.29
N TYR A 434 32.79 -61.37 -15.36
CA TYR A 434 31.78 -62.26 -15.96
C TYR A 434 31.89 -62.32 -17.48
N CYS A 435 32.23 -61.23 -18.17
CA CYS A 435 32.47 -61.23 -19.61
C CYS A 435 33.75 -61.99 -20.02
N SER A 436 34.80 -62.02 -19.17
CA SER A 436 36.00 -62.84 -19.45
C SER A 436 35.76 -64.34 -19.21
N LEU A 437 34.84 -64.71 -18.32
CA LEU A 437 34.44 -66.11 -18.09
C LEU A 437 33.50 -66.65 -19.17
N PHE A 438 32.61 -65.81 -19.73
CA PHE A 438 31.72 -66.22 -20.82
C PHE A 438 32.38 -66.21 -22.20
N GLY A 439 33.37 -65.34 -22.44
CA GLY A 439 34.16 -65.36 -23.68
C GLY A 439 34.98 -66.65 -23.87
N GLY A 440 35.42 -67.29 -22.78
CA GLY A 440 36.17 -68.55 -22.84
C GLY A 440 35.31 -69.80 -23.11
N LEU A 441 33.99 -69.72 -22.93
CA LEU A 441 33.08 -70.86 -23.14
C LEU A 441 32.51 -70.92 -24.57
N ILE A 442 32.51 -69.80 -25.30
CA ILE A 442 32.07 -69.77 -26.70
C ILE A 442 33.20 -70.21 -27.64
N SER A 443 34.48 -69.98 -27.28
CA SER A 443 35.62 -70.44 -28.06
C SER A 443 35.91 -71.95 -27.98
N LYS A 444 35.26 -72.70 -27.05
CA LYS A 444 35.44 -74.16 -26.90
C LYS A 444 34.36 -74.99 -27.60
N LYS A 445 33.42 -74.35 -28.29
CA LYS A 445 32.35 -75.03 -29.05
C LYS A 445 32.62 -75.10 -30.56
N GLU A 446 33.75 -74.57 -31.02
CA GLU A 446 34.21 -74.63 -32.42
C GLU A 446 35.40 -75.59 -32.62
N GLU A 447 35.82 -76.33 -31.58
CA GLU A 447 36.91 -77.34 -31.66
C GLU A 447 36.47 -78.76 -31.19
N LEU A 448 35.17 -79.04 -31.21
CA LEU A 448 34.56 -80.37 -31.09
C LEU A 448 33.46 -80.49 -32.14
#